data_AF-A0AAW5N0Z9-F1
#
_entry.id   AF-A0AAW5N0Z9-F1
#
_cell.length_a   1.000
_cell.length_b   1.000
_cell.length_c   1.000
_cell.angle_alpha   90.00
_cell.angle_beta   90.00
_cell.angle_gamma   90.00
#
_symmetry.space_group_name_H-M   'P 1'
#
loop_
_entity.id
_entity.type
_entity.pdbx_description
1 polymer ?
#
loop_
_entity_poly.entity_id
_entity_poly.type
_entity_poly.pdbx_seq_one_letter_code
_entity_poly.pdbx_strand_id
1 'polypeptide(L)' 'MSFSHSSLSAQVKSYLTILPEEIRQKILEHLHSVIHYEPEIGIMGKSATGKSCLCNAIFQSR' A
#
# COMPACT_ATOMS: atom_id res chain seq x y z
N MET A 1 -6.32 5.08 -6.76
CA MET A 1 -7.43 4.79 -5.82
C MET A 1 -7.06 5.34 -4.46
N SER A 2 -7.72 6.40 -4.00
CA SER A 2 -7.50 6.90 -2.63
C SER A 2 -8.27 5.99 -1.68
N PHE A 3 -7.60 4.98 -1.13
CA PHE A 3 -8.18 4.19 -0.05
C PHE A 3 -8.36 5.11 1.14
N SER A 4 -9.61 5.33 1.57
CA SER A 4 -9.95 6.14 2.73
C SER A 4 -9.30 5.56 4.01
N HIS A 5 -8.07 6.01 4.29
CA HIS A 5 -7.18 5.56 5.36
C HIS A 5 -7.57 6.09 6.76
N SER A 6 -8.76 6.67 6.91
CA SER A 6 -9.15 7.41 8.12
C SER A 6 -9.40 6.51 9.34
N SER A 7 -9.95 5.30 9.14
CA SER A 7 -10.31 4.41 10.26
C SER A 7 -9.10 3.71 10.90
N LEU A 8 -8.18 3.18 10.08
CA LEU A 8 -7.00 2.43 10.53
C LEU A 8 -5.98 3.36 11.18
N SER A 9 -5.78 4.56 10.61
CA SER A 9 -4.91 5.56 11.20
C SER A 9 -5.43 6.11 12.53
N ALA A 10 -6.76 6.22 12.72
CA ALA A 10 -7.35 6.69 13.97
C ALA A 10 -7.12 5.70 15.14
N GLN A 11 -7.27 4.40 14.90
CA GLN A 11 -6.99 3.38 15.91
C GLN A 11 -5.50 3.29 16.24
N VAL A 12 -4.62 3.28 15.24
CA VAL A 12 -3.18 3.27 15.49
C VAL A 12 -2.75 4.51 16.30
N LYS A 13 -3.29 5.69 15.98
CA LYS A 13 -3.02 6.92 16.73
C LYS A 13 -3.46 6.84 18.19
N SER A 14 -4.58 6.18 18.51
CA SER A 14 -5.06 6.07 19.90
C SER A 14 -4.13 5.20 20.76
N TYR A 15 -3.55 4.12 20.21
CA TYR A 15 -2.57 3.28 20.91
C TYR A 15 -1.21 3.98 21.10
N LEU A 16 -0.84 4.88 20.19
CA LEU A 16 0.43 5.63 20.27
C LEU A 16 0.37 6.84 21.21
N THR A 17 -0.78 7.16 21.81
CA THR A 17 -0.92 8.28 22.77
C THR A 17 -0.12 8.08 24.05
N ILE A 18 0.19 6.83 24.40
CA ILE A 18 0.96 6.47 25.60
C ILE A 18 2.47 6.71 25.44
N LEU A 19 2.92 6.96 24.21
CA LEU A 19 4.32 7.14 23.86
C LEU A 19 4.69 8.62 23.76
N PRO A 20 5.96 8.98 24.04
CA PRO A 20 6.52 10.29 23.74
C PRO A 20 6.29 10.68 22.28
N GLU A 21 6.14 11.98 22.03
CA GLU A 21 5.77 12.52 20.71
C GLU A 21 6.79 12.15 19.64
N GLU A 22 8.10 12.19 19.94
CA GLU A 22 9.13 11.81 18.97
C GLU A 22 9.03 10.33 18.56
N ILE A 23 8.67 9.44 19.49
CA ILE A 23 8.53 8.01 19.21
C ILE A 23 7.25 7.76 18.40
N ARG A 24 6.14 8.41 18.76
CA ARG A 24 4.88 8.34 18.00
C ARG A 24 5.08 8.74 16.55
N GLN A 25 5.79 9.85 16.31
CA GLN A 25 6.04 10.35 14.96
C GLN A 25 6.88 9.37 14.14
N LYS A 26 7.97 8.86 14.71
CA LYS A 26 8.81 7.85 14.05
C LYS A 26 8.05 6.56 13.70
N ILE A 27 7.19 6.08 14.59
CA ILE A 27 6.38 4.88 14.33
C ILE A 27 5.38 5.14 13.20
N LEU A 28 4.70 6.29 13.20
CA LEU A 28 3.76 6.65 12.14
C LEU A 28 4.45 6.78 10.78
N GLU A 29 5.60 7.45 10.73
CA GLU A 29 6.40 7.57 9.50
C GLU A 29 6.83 6.19 8.97
N HIS A 30 7.28 5.32 9.86
CA HIS A 30 7.67 3.96 9.49
C HIS A 30 6.48 3.14 8.97
N LEU A 31 5.33 3.20 9.66
CA LEU A 31 4.11 2.52 9.21
C LEU A 31 3.64 3.04 7.85
N HIS A 32 3.68 4.35 7.64
CA HIS A 32 3.37 4.93 6.33
C HIS A 32 4.32 4.40 5.25
N SER A 33 5.63 4.35 5.53
CA SER A 33 6.61 3.81 4.58
C SER A 33 6.41 2.33 4.26
N VAL A 34 5.93 1.52 5.23
CA VAL A 34 5.75 0.07 5.03
C VAL A 34 4.42 -0.24 4.34
N ILE A 35 3.36 0.50 4.67
CA ILE A 35 2.01 0.24 4.15
C ILE A 35 1.81 0.85 2.76
N HIS A 36 2.42 2.02 2.49
CA HIS A 36 2.35 2.69 1.18
C HIS A 36 3.51 2.30 0.26
N TYR A 37 3.65 1.01 -0.01
CA TYR A 37 4.53 0.55 -1.06
C TYR A 37 3.78 0.51 -2.40
N GLU A 38 4.50 0.77 -3.49
CA GLU A 38 3.98 0.52 -4.82
C GLU A 38 4.28 -0.94 -5.18
N PRO A 39 3.27 -1.80 -5.41
CA PRO A 39 3.49 -3.19 -5.75
C PRO A 39 4.03 -3.34 -7.17
N GLU A 40 5.24 -3.87 -7.33
CA GLU A 40 5.77 -4.26 -8.64
C GLU A 40 5.40 -5.72 -8.94
N ILE A 41 4.57 -5.94 -9.97
CA ILE A 41 4.07 -7.27 -10.35
C ILE A 41 4.77 -7.74 -11.64
N GLY A 42 5.67 -8.73 -11.51
CA GLY A 42 6.30 -9.38 -12.65
C GLY A 42 5.42 -10.48 -13.26
N ILE A 43 5.06 -10.35 -14.56
CA ILE A 43 4.30 -11.38 -15.30
C ILE A 43 5.23 -12.08 -16.30
N MET A 44 5.56 -13.35 -16.04
CA MET A 44 6.45 -14.17 -16.90
C MET A 44 5.73 -15.38 -17.52
N GLY A 45 6.30 -15.94 -18.60
CA GLY A 45 5.74 -17.10 -19.31
C GLY A 45 6.14 -17.15 -20.79
N LYS A 46 5.85 -18.26 -21.49
CA LYS A 46 6.14 -18.44 -22.92
C LYS A 46 5.49 -17.35 -23.78
N SER A 47 6.07 -17.06 -24.95
CA SER A 47 5.49 -16.09 -25.90
C SER A 47 4.08 -16.51 -26.32
N ALA A 48 3.20 -15.54 -26.58
CA ALA A 48 1.79 -15.72 -26.97
C ALA A 48 0.84 -16.36 -25.94
N THR A 49 1.25 -16.61 -24.69
CA THR A 49 0.35 -17.10 -23.61
C THR A 49 -0.56 -16.00 -23.00
N GLY A 50 -0.71 -14.85 -23.66
CA GLY A 50 -1.65 -13.81 -23.22
C GLY A 50 -1.19 -12.94 -22.03
N LYS A 51 0.10 -12.89 -21.70
CA LYS A 51 0.65 -12.05 -20.61
C LYS A 51 0.25 -10.57 -20.72
N SER A 52 0.38 -9.99 -21.91
CA SER A 52 -0.02 -8.60 -22.18
C SER A 52 -1.54 -8.41 -22.21
N CYS A 53 -2.30 -9.40 -22.69
CA CYS A 53 -3.76 -9.39 -22.62
C CYS A 53 -4.27 -9.40 -21.17
N LEU A 54 -3.63 -10.18 -20.28
CA LEU A 54 -3.94 -10.20 -18.86
C LEU A 54 -3.64 -8.86 -18.20
N CYS A 55 -2.45 -8.28 -18.48
CA CYS A 55 -2.10 -6.94 -18.02
C CYS A 55 -3.14 -5.90 -18.45
N ASN A 56 -3.53 -5.94 -19.72
CA ASN A 56 -4.57 -5.08 -20.25
C ASN A 56 -5.92 -5.28 -19.53
N ALA A 57 -6.36 -6.51 -19.31
CA ALA A 57 -7.63 -6.77 -18.63
C ALA A 57 -7.66 -6.31 -17.16
N ILE A 58 -6.52 -6.39 -16.45
CA ILE A 58 -6.42 -6.04 -15.03
C ILE A 58 -6.18 -4.53 -14.83
N PHE A 59 -5.33 -3.94 -15.66
CA PHE A 59 -4.83 -2.57 -15.46
C PHE A 59 -5.35 -1.54 -16.47
N GLN A 60 -6.11 -1.95 -17.51
CA GLN A 60 -6.92 -1.00 -18.27
C GLN A 60 -8.19 -0.68 -17.46
N SER A 61 -8.05 0.11 -16.41
CA SER A 61 -9.17 0.85 -15.83
C SER A 61 -9.39 2.16 -16.60
N ARG A 62 -10.65 2.45 -16.95
CA ARG A 62 -11.13 3.70 -17.55
C ARG A 62 -10.81 4.94 -16.73
#